data_AF-A0A3N5ID28-F1
#
_entry.id   AF-A0A3N5ID28-F1
#
_cell.length_a   1.000
_cell.length_b   1.000
_cell.length_c   1.000
_cell.angle_alpha   90.00
_cell.angle_beta   90.00
_cell.angle_gamma   90.00
#
_symmetry.space_group_name_H-M   'P 1'
#
loop_
_entity.id
_entity.type
_entity.pdbx_description
1 polymer ?
#
loop_
_entity_poly.entity_id
_entity_poly.type
_entity_poly.pdbx_seq_one_letter_code
_entity_poly.pdbx_strand_id
1 'polypeptide(L)' 'MAKAKNRLIIASTTSTQNSGLFDILIPAYEKFSKYQAKAEVIAVGTGKAIRLAKKGEADVLFVHDPFREEKFVAEG' A
#
# COMPACT_ATOMS: atom_id res chain seq x y z
N MET A 1 1.84 -20.84 14.15
CA MET A 1 0.95 -20.48 13.02
C MET A 1 0.83 -18.96 13.02
N ALA A 2 1.29 -18.29 11.96
CA ALA A 2 1.26 -16.82 11.89
C ALA A 2 -0.20 -16.34 11.98
N LYS A 3 -0.49 -15.51 12.98
CA LYS A 3 -1.80 -14.89 13.23
C LYS A 3 -2.22 -14.20 11.93
N ALA A 4 -3.36 -14.60 11.34
CA ALA A 4 -3.88 -13.95 10.15
C ALA A 4 -3.99 -12.44 10.43
N LYS A 5 -3.07 -11.65 9.84
CA LYS A 5 -3.24 -10.20 9.82
C LYS A 5 -4.45 -9.97 8.92
N ASN A 6 -5.62 -9.78 9.53
CA ASN A 6 -6.83 -9.34 8.82
C ASN A 6 -6.71 -7.88 8.34
N ARG A 7 -5.50 -7.41 8.04
CA ARG A 7 -5.18 -6.05 7.63
C ARG A 7 -4.06 -6.08 6.60
N LEU A 8 -4.28 -5.33 5.52
CA LEU A 8 -3.34 -5.09 4.44
C LEU A 8 -2.96 -3.61 4.50
N ILE A 9 -1.69 -3.32 4.80
CA ILE A 9 -1.20 -1.94 4.88
C ILE A 9 -0.64 -1.52 3.52
N ILE A 10 -1.21 -0.48 2.94
CA ILE A 10 -0.81 0.07 1.64
C ILE A 10 -0.11 1.41 1.87
N ALA A 11 1.20 1.48 1.63
CA ALA A 11 1.93 2.75 1.60
C ALA A 11 1.72 3.43 0.24
N SER A 12 1.13 4.62 0.25
CA SER A 12 0.84 5.38 -0.98
C SER A 12 1.12 6.87 -0.79
N THR A 13 0.86 7.67 -1.83
CA THR A 13 1.01 9.12 -1.79
C THR A 13 -0.27 9.86 -1.48
N THR A 14 -0.15 11.03 -0.83
CA THR A 14 -1.27 11.93 -0.57
C THR A 14 -1.96 12.38 -1.85
N SER A 15 -1.21 12.56 -2.95
CA SER A 15 -1.79 12.87 -4.26
C SER A 15 -2.74 11.78 -4.77
N THR A 16 -2.40 10.51 -4.55
CA THR A 16 -3.23 9.36 -4.95
C THR A 16 -4.41 9.17 -4.00
N GLN A 17 -4.25 9.45 -2.70
CA GLN A 17 -5.38 9.45 -1.77
C GLN A 17 -6.39 10.55 -2.12
N ASN A 18 -5.91 11.75 -2.41
CA ASN A 18 -6.77 12.91 -2.70
C ASN A 18 -7.49 12.81 -4.05
N SER A 19 -7.07 11.92 -4.94
CA SER A 19 -7.79 11.69 -6.20
C SER A 19 -9.08 10.88 -6.00
N GLY A 20 -9.29 10.29 -4.81
CA GLY A 20 -10.43 9.43 -4.52
C GLY A 20 -10.30 8.01 -5.09
N LEU A 21 -9.14 7.64 -5.64
CA LEU A 21 -8.92 6.30 -6.20
C LEU A 21 -9.18 5.18 -5.18
N PHE A 22 -8.67 5.35 -3.95
CA PHE A 22 -8.80 4.35 -2.90
C PHE A 22 -10.23 4.23 -2.36
N ASP A 23 -11.05 5.28 -2.47
CA ASP A 23 -12.45 5.26 -2.06
C ASP A 23 -13.30 4.36 -2.97
N ILE A 24 -12.82 4.07 -4.18
CA ILE A 24 -13.46 3.14 -5.13
C ILE A 24 -12.84 1.74 -5.00
N LEU A 25 -11.51 1.67 -4.99
CA LEU A 25 -10.80 0.39 -5.03
C LEU A 25 -10.95 -0.40 -3.73
N ILE A 26 -10.92 0.25 -2.55
CA ILE A 26 -10.99 -0.46 -1.27
C ILE A 26 -12.35 -1.13 -1.08
N PRO A 27 -13.51 -0.45 -1.25
CA PRO A 27 -14.80 -1.11 -1.12
C PRO A 27 -15.02 -2.22 -2.16
N ALA A 28 -14.50 -2.05 -3.38
CA ALA A 28 -14.53 -3.10 -4.39
C ALA A 28 -13.70 -4.31 -3.96
N TYR A 29 -12.47 -4.10 -3.49
CA TYR A 29 -11.61 -5.15 -2.96
C TYR A 29 -12.28 -5.87 -1.78
N GLU A 30 -12.80 -5.16 -0.78
CA GLU A 30 -13.44 -5.77 0.39
C GLU A 30 -14.70 -6.57 0.02
N LYS A 31 -15.41 -6.18 -1.05
CA LYS A 31 -16.59 -6.90 -1.54
C LYS A 31 -16.25 -8.16 -2.35
N PHE A 32 -15.19 -8.11 -3.17
CA PHE A 32 -14.85 -9.20 -4.09
C PHE A 32 -13.76 -10.13 -3.54
N SER A 33 -12.98 -9.69 -2.56
CA SER A 33 -11.92 -10.48 -1.97
C SER A 33 -12.49 -11.63 -1.15
N LYS A 34 -11.95 -12.82 -1.38
CA LYS A 34 -12.18 -13.99 -0.50
C LYS A 34 -11.41 -13.87 0.81
N TYR A 35 -10.45 -12.94 0.87
CA TYR A 35 -9.65 -12.63 2.04
C TYR A 35 -10.34 -11.50 2.80
N GLN A 36 -10.85 -11.78 4.00
CA GLN A 36 -11.49 -10.79 4.89
C GLN A 36 -10.48 -9.81 5.54
N ALA A 37 -9.46 -9.41 4.79
CA ALA A 37 -8.45 -8.47 5.24
C ALA A 37 -8.89 -7.04 4.90
N LYS A 38 -8.89 -6.14 5.89
CA LYS A 38 -9.17 -4.72 5.69
C LYS A 38 -7.97 -4.03 5.07
N ALA A 39 -8.17 -3.25 4.01
CA ALA A 39 -7.10 -2.46 3.42
C ALA A 39 -7.00 -1.10 4.14
N GLU A 40 -5.84 -0.78 4.71
CA GLU A 40 -5.55 0.51 5.32
C GLU A 40 -4.49 1.23 4.50
N VAL A 41 -4.78 2.46 4.07
CA VAL A 41 -3.85 3.27 3.26
C VAL A 41 -3.12 4.27 4.14
N ILE A 42 -1.78 4.23 4.09
CA ILE A 42 -0.90 5.23 4.69
C ILE A 42 -0.44 6.18 3.59
N ALA A 43 -1.11 7.33 3.48
CA ALA A 43 -0.83 8.35 2.48
C ALA A 43 0.27 9.32 2.95
N VAL A 44 1.47 9.24 2.36
CA VAL A 44 2.65 10.06 2.70
C VAL A 44 3.47 10.39 1.44
N GLY A 45 4.40 11.33 1.47
CA GLY A 45 5.26 11.57 0.29
C GLY A 45 6.03 10.32 -0.17
N THR A 46 6.31 10.18 -1.47
CA THR A 46 6.95 9.01 -2.11
C THR A 46 8.16 8.49 -1.34
N GLY A 47 9.08 9.38 -0.93
CA GLY A 47 10.27 8.98 -0.18
C GLY A 47 9.96 8.39 1.21
N LYS A 48 8.88 8.81 1.87
CA LYS A 48 8.43 8.22 3.13
C LYS A 48 7.71 6.90 2.88
N ALA A 49 6.89 6.79 1.84
CA ALA A 49 6.21 5.55 1.46
C ALA A 49 7.21 4.41 1.20
N ILE A 50 8.26 4.67 0.41
CA ILE A 50 9.32 3.70 0.14
C ILE A 50 10.07 3.31 1.42
N ARG A 51 10.34 4.26 2.33
CA ARG A 51 10.98 3.95 3.62
C ARG A 51 10.12 3.06 4.50
N LEU A 52 8.80 3.24 4.52
CA LEU A 52 7.88 2.36 5.25
C LEU A 52 7.90 0.95 4.67
N ALA A 53 7.87 0.84 3.34
CA ALA A 53 7.97 -0.44 2.64
C ALA A 53 9.30 -1.16 2.94
N LYS A 54 10.43 -0.46 2.87
CA LYS A 54 11.77 -0.99 3.24
C LYS A 54 11.89 -1.49 4.68
N LYS A 55 11.14 -0.89 5.60
CA LYS A 55 11.12 -1.32 7.00
C LYS A 55 10.18 -2.49 7.27
N GLY A 56 9.42 -2.94 6.26
CA GLY A 56 8.36 -3.94 6.43
C GLY A 56 7.15 -3.41 7.22
N GLU A 57 6.98 -2.09 7.29
CA GLU A 57 5.84 -1.45 7.94
C GLU A 57 4.61 -1.38 7.02
N ALA A 58 4.79 -1.63 5.71
CA ALA A 58 3.73 -1.73 4.72
C ALA A 58 3.81 -3.06 3.97
N ASP A 59 2.66 -3.64 3.64
CA ASP A 59 2.55 -4.89 2.88
C ASP A 59 2.53 -4.61 1.36
N VAL A 60 2.08 -3.42 0.95
CA VAL A 60 2.02 -2.98 -0.45
C VAL A 60 2.59 -1.57 -0.57
N LEU A 61 3.37 -1.32 -1.61
CA LEU A 61 3.80 0.02 -2.02
C LEU A 61 3.05 0.41 -3.30
N PHE A 62 2.42 1.58 -3.30
CA PHE A 62 1.69 2.11 -4.46
C PHE A 62 2.10 3.55 -4.69
N VAL A 63 3.06 3.79 -5.59
CA VAL A 63 3.53 5.15 -5.92
C VAL A 63 3.55 5.35 -7.43
N HIS A 64 3.71 6.60 -7.87
CA HIS A 64 3.86 6.94 -9.28
C HIS A 64 5.31 7.38 -9.56
N ASP A 65 6.26 6.50 -9.31
CA ASP A 65 7.71 6.77 -9.46
C ASP A 65 8.47 5.48 -9.85
N PRO A 66 8.39 5.08 -11.14
CA PRO A 66 8.90 3.78 -11.60
C PRO A 66 10.38 3.56 -11.29
N PHE A 67 11.20 4.61 -11.46
CA PHE A 67 12.65 4.53 -11.20
C PHE A 67 12.95 4.16 -9.74
N ARG A 68 12.22 4.75 -8.78
CA ARG A 68 12.42 4.45 -7.37
C ARG A 68 11.80 3.12 -6.96
N GLU A 69 10.71 2.71 -7.60
CA GLU A 69 10.10 1.39 -7.39
C GLU A 69 11.05 0.28 -7.83
N GLU A 70 11.62 0.37 -9.03
CA GLU A 70 12.60 -0.59 -9.53
C GLU A 70 13.83 -0.67 -8.62
N LYS A 71 14.35 0.48 -8.18
CA LYS A 71 15.46 0.53 -7.24
C LYS A 71 15.12 -0.12 -5.90
N PHE A 72 13.91 0.12 -5.38
CA PHE A 72 13.44 -0.52 -4.15
C PHE A 72 13.40 -2.04 -4.29
N VAL A 73 12.79 -2.56 -5.37
CA VAL A 73 12.72 -4.01 -5.62
C VAL A 73 14.11 -4.63 -5.80
N ALA A 74 15.03 -3.93 -6.46
CA ALA A 74 16.40 -4.40 -6.65
C ALA A 74 17.23 -4.45 -5.34
N GLU A 75 16.90 -3.59 -4.37
CA GLU A 75 17.57 -3.53 -3.06
C GLU A 75 17.03 -4.55 -2.04
N GLY A 76 15.84 -5.12 -2.29
CA GLY A 76 15.14 -6.04 -1.40
C GLY A 76 14.39 -5.37 -0.25
#